data_AF-A0A1Z8BC54-F1
#
_entry.id   AF-A0A1Z8BC54-F1
#
_cell.length_a   1.000
_cell.length_b   1.000
_cell.length_c   1.000
_cell.angle_alpha   90.00
_cell.angle_beta   90.00
_cell.angle_gamma   90.00
#
_symmetry.space_group_name_H-M   'P 1'
#
loop_
_entity.id
_entity.type
_entity.pdbx_description
1 polymer ?
#
loop_
_entity_poly.entity_id
_entity_poly.type
_entity_poly.pdbx_seq_one_letter_code
_entity_poly.pdbx_strand_id
1 'polypeptide(L)'
;GKFEAANGGTIFLDEIGDMSLSAQAKVLRALQESRIQRVGSDKDIKVNVRVVTATNKNLKKEIEQGRFREDLYHRLAVILIEVPALNDRRS
;
A
#
# COMPACT_ATOMS: atom_id res chain seq x y z
N GLY A 1 -12.71 7.66 -2.78
CA GLY A 1 -13.36 6.39 -2.40
C GLY A 1 -12.85 5.91 -1.04
N LYS A 2 -12.20 4.74 -0.98
CA LYS A 2 -11.75 4.13 0.31
C LYS A 2 -10.79 5.00 1.13
N PHE A 3 -9.85 5.70 0.48
CA PHE A 3 -8.95 6.65 1.17
C PHE A 3 -9.70 7.85 1.79
N GLU A 4 -10.78 8.33 1.17
CA GLU A 4 -11.60 9.41 1.74
C GLU A 4 -12.39 8.89 2.95
N ALA A 5 -12.94 7.69 2.85
CA ALA A 5 -13.67 7.06 3.95
C ALA A 5 -12.77 6.77 5.16
N ALA A 6 -11.47 6.52 4.94
CA ALA A 6 -10.49 6.31 5.99
C ALA A 6 -9.84 7.60 6.50
N ASN A 7 -10.27 8.78 6.04
CA ASN A 7 -9.70 10.06 6.46
C ASN A 7 -9.84 10.26 7.97
N GLY A 8 -8.74 10.59 8.65
CA GLY A 8 -8.63 10.65 10.10
C GLY A 8 -8.41 9.29 10.78
N GLY A 9 -8.31 8.21 10.01
CA GLY A 9 -8.21 6.84 10.51
C GLY A 9 -7.08 6.04 9.87
N THR A 10 -7.30 4.73 9.74
CA THR A 10 -6.35 3.77 9.18
C THR A 10 -6.98 3.01 8.01
N ILE A 11 -6.22 2.81 6.95
CA ILE A 11 -6.59 1.92 5.84
C ILE A 11 -5.70 0.68 5.86
N PHE A 12 -6.31 -0.50 5.75
CA PHE A 12 -5.63 -1.76 5.55
C PHE A 12 -5.69 -2.15 4.07
N LEU A 13 -4.53 -2.42 3.47
CA LEU A 13 -4.41 -2.89 2.09
C LEU A 13 -3.87 -4.32 2.12
N ASP A 14 -4.74 -5.27 1.85
CA ASP A 14 -4.36 -6.67 1.70
C ASP A 14 -3.81 -6.94 0.30
N GLU A 15 -2.96 -7.97 0.19
CA GLU A 15 -2.35 -8.44 -1.06
C GLU A 15 -1.76 -7.30 -1.92
N ILE A 16 -1.01 -6.38 -1.31
CA ILE A 16 -0.50 -5.20 -2.04
C ILE A 16 0.40 -5.57 -3.24
N GLY A 17 1.04 -6.74 -3.20
CA GLY A 17 1.84 -7.31 -4.28
C GLY A 17 1.03 -7.76 -5.52
N ASP A 18 -0.30 -7.79 -5.45
CA ASP A 18 -1.19 -8.10 -6.58
C ASP A 18 -1.75 -6.84 -7.25
N MET A 19 -1.46 -5.65 -6.71
CA MET A 19 -1.89 -4.39 -7.32
C MET A 19 -1.20 -4.16 -8.66
N SER A 20 -1.95 -3.71 -9.67
CA SER A 20 -1.38 -3.25 -10.93
C SER A 20 -0.45 -2.05 -10.70
N LEU A 21 0.55 -1.85 -11.58
CA LEU A 21 1.49 -0.72 -11.50
C LEU A 21 0.77 0.65 -11.46
N SER A 22 -0.35 0.79 -12.15
CA SER A 22 -1.16 2.02 -12.13
C SER A 22 -1.86 2.24 -10.78
N ALA A 23 -2.30 1.18 -10.11
CA ALA A 23 -2.87 1.26 -8.78
C ALA A 23 -1.77 1.55 -7.73
N GLN A 24 -0.60 0.92 -7.87
CA GLN A 24 0.59 1.21 -7.05
C GLN A 24 0.98 2.70 -7.11
N ALA A 25 0.99 3.30 -8.31
CA ALA A 25 1.28 4.72 -8.49
C ALA A 25 0.28 5.63 -7.74
N LYS A 26 -1.01 5.27 -7.72
CA LYS A 26 -2.04 6.01 -6.97
C LYS A 26 -1.83 5.92 -5.47
N VAL A 27 -1.44 4.74 -4.96
CA VAL A 27 -1.12 4.56 -3.53
C VAL A 27 0.12 5.37 -3.16
N LEU A 28 1.18 5.30 -3.97
CA LEU A 28 2.39 6.10 -3.76
C LEU A 28 2.09 7.59 -3.66
N ARG A 29 1.28 8.13 -4.60
CA ARG A 29 0.86 9.53 -4.58
C ARG A 29 0.10 9.88 -3.30
N ALA A 30 -0.81 9.01 -2.85
CA ALA A 30 -1.52 9.20 -1.58
C ALA A 30 -0.57 9.26 -0.37
N LEU A 31 0.46 8.42 -0.36
CA LEU A 31 1.46 8.34 0.72
C LEU A 31 2.45 9.53 0.72
N GLN A 32 2.74 10.11 -0.44
CA GLN A 32 3.68 11.23 -0.59
C GLN A 32 2.97 12.58 -0.40
N GLU A 33 1.86 12.80 -1.10
CA GLU A 33 1.19 14.10 -1.16
C GLU A 33 0.10 14.27 -0.10
N SER A 34 -0.29 13.19 0.59
CA SER A 34 -1.49 13.18 1.45
C SER A 34 -2.73 13.66 0.69
N ARG A 35 -2.82 13.30 -0.60
CA ARG A 35 -3.85 13.71 -1.54
C ARG A 35 -4.28 12.55 -2.42
N ILE A 36 -5.54 12.55 -2.81
CA ILE A 36 -6.09 11.62 -3.80
C ILE A 36 -6.96 12.35 -4.81
N GLN A 37 -7.16 11.72 -5.96
CA GLN A 37 -8.10 12.15 -7.00
C GLN A 37 -9.16 11.07 -7.19
N ARG A 38 -10.40 11.50 -7.41
CA ARG A 38 -11.48 10.57 -7.79
C ARG A 38 -11.29 10.16 -9.25
N VAL A 39 -11.72 8.95 -9.60
CA VAL A 39 -11.69 8.51 -10.99
C VAL A 39 -12.53 9.47 -11.84
N GLY A 40 -11.95 10.03 -12.89
CA GLY A 40 -12.61 11.00 -13.77
C GLY A 40 -12.69 12.43 -13.21
N SER A 41 -11.96 12.76 -12.13
CA SER A 41 -11.91 14.12 -11.58
C SER A 41 -10.47 14.59 -11.39
N ASP A 42 -10.18 15.80 -11.84
CA ASP A 42 -8.88 16.45 -11.66
C ASP A 42 -8.75 17.16 -10.30
N LYS A 43 -9.78 17.09 -9.45
CA LYS A 43 -9.79 17.74 -8.14
C LYS A 43 -9.01 16.91 -7.12
N ASP A 44 -7.95 17.51 -6.59
CA ASP A 44 -7.22 16.97 -5.45
C ASP A 44 -8.05 17.05 -4.16
N ILE A 45 -8.06 15.96 -3.40
CA ILE A 45 -8.68 15.87 -2.07
C ILE A 45 -7.60 15.53 -1.06
N LYS A 46 -7.37 16.42 -0.09
CA LYS A 46 -6.43 16.18 1.01
C LYS A 46 -7.00 15.10 1.94
N VAL A 47 -6.16 14.14 2.31
CA VAL A 47 -6.50 13.04 3.22
C VAL A 47 -5.39 12.86 4.25
N ASN A 48 -5.77 12.55 5.49
CA ASN A 48 -4.86 12.15 6.55
C ASN A 48 -5.19 10.71 6.93
N VAL A 49 -4.40 9.75 6.46
CA VAL A 49 -4.70 8.32 6.62
C VAL A 49 -3.43 7.58 7.00
N ARG A 50 -3.48 6.79 8.08
CA ARG A 50 -2.44 5.81 8.38
C ARG A 50 -2.62 4.60 7.47
N VAL A 51 -1.53 4.11 6.88
CA VAL A 51 -1.58 2.96 5.97
C VAL A 51 -0.92 1.75 6.63
N VAL A 52 -1.61 0.60 6.59
CA VAL A 52 -1.08 -0.71 6.97
C VAL A 52 -1.29 -1.64 5.78
N THR A 53 -0.26 -2.39 5.42
CA THR A 53 -0.31 -3.23 4.21
C THR A 53 0.13 -4.66 4.53
N ALA A 54 -0.47 -5.63 3.87
CA ALA A 54 -0.07 -7.03 3.93
C ALA A 54 0.13 -7.60 2.53
N THR A 55 0.94 -8.66 2.44
CA THR A 55 1.10 -9.45 1.21
C THR A 55 1.73 -10.79 1.56
N ASN A 56 1.35 -11.82 0.80
CA ASN A 56 2.00 -13.14 0.79
C ASN A 56 3.16 -13.23 -0.23
N LYS A 57 3.37 -12.20 -1.06
CA LYS A 57 4.42 -12.17 -2.07
C LYS A 57 5.74 -11.64 -1.53
N ASN A 58 6.83 -12.11 -2.10
CA ASN A 58 8.14 -11.53 -1.86
C ASN A 58 8.31 -10.26 -2.73
N LEU A 59 8.08 -9.09 -2.12
CA LEU A 59 8.14 -7.82 -2.84
C LEU A 59 9.50 -7.53 -3.48
N LYS A 60 10.62 -8.00 -2.91
CA LYS A 60 11.94 -7.81 -3.52
C LYS A 60 12.03 -8.53 -4.87
N LYS A 61 11.52 -9.77 -4.96
CA LYS A 61 11.43 -10.51 -6.23
C LYS A 61 10.46 -9.85 -7.22
N GLU A 62 9.32 -9.34 -6.74
CA GLU A 62 8.37 -8.62 -7.60
C GLU A 62 8.96 -7.32 -8.17
N ILE A 63 9.85 -6.64 -7.42
CA ILE A 63 10.61 -5.48 -7.90
C ILE A 63 11.60 -5.90 -9.00
N GLU A 64 12.41 -6.94 -8.75
CA GLU A 64 13.36 -7.48 -9.75
C GLU A 64 12.67 -7.86 -11.06
N GLN A 65 11.42 -8.30 -10.98
CA GLN A 65 10.60 -8.71 -12.12
C GLN A 65 9.76 -7.58 -12.72
N GLY A 66 9.93 -6.34 -12.24
CA GLY A 66 9.23 -5.15 -12.74
C GLY A 66 7.73 -5.11 -12.47
N ARG A 67 7.23 -5.95 -11.55
CA ARG A 67 5.81 -6.05 -11.20
C ARG A 67 5.44 -5.23 -9.97
N PHE A 68 6.42 -4.84 -9.17
CA PHE A 68 6.24 -3.95 -8.04
C PHE A 68 7.20 -2.77 -8.11
N ARG A 69 6.72 -1.58 -7.77
CA ARG A 69 7.56 -0.37 -7.81
C ARG A 69 8.45 -0.27 -6.57
N GLU A 70 9.74 -0.05 -6.81
CA GLU A 70 10.75 0.12 -5.77
C GLU A 70 10.47 1.33 -4.87
N ASP A 71 10.03 2.45 -5.45
CA ASP A 71 9.68 3.67 -4.71
C ASP A 71 8.53 3.47 -3.71
N LEU A 72 7.50 2.69 -4.10
CA LEU A 72 6.41 2.31 -3.22
C LEU A 72 6.90 1.37 -2.10
N TYR A 73 7.78 0.41 -2.42
CA TYR A 73 8.36 -0.48 -1.41
C TYR A 73 9.08 0.32 -0.32
N HIS A 74 9.95 1.25 -0.70
CA HIS A 74 10.66 2.09 0.27
C HIS A 74 9.73 2.97 1.11
N ARG A 75 8.59 3.39 0.56
CA ARG A 75 7.60 4.19 1.31
C ARG A 75 6.81 3.35 2.32
N LEU A 76 6.59 2.07 2.04
CA LEU A 76 5.83 1.15 2.90
C LEU A 76 6.71 0.44 3.93
N ALA A 77 7.92 0.02 3.54
CA ALA A 77 8.82 -0.83 4.31
C ALA A 77 9.57 -0.08 5.44
N VAL A 78 8.92 0.90 6.07
CA VAL A 78 9.44 1.62 7.24
C VAL A 78 9.40 0.74 8.48
N ILE A 79 8.32 -0.01 8.65
CA ILE A 79 8.15 -1.00 9.72
C ILE A 79 7.72 -2.31 9.05
N LEU A 80 8.59 -3.32 9.11
CA LEU A 80 8.33 -4.66 8.61
C LEU A 80 7.94 -5.57 9.77
N ILE A 81 6.80 -6.22 9.65
CA ILE A 81 6.31 -7.21 10.63
C ILE A 81 6.22 -8.54 9.90
N GLU A 82 7.07 -9.49 10.29
CA GLU A 82 7.01 -10.86 9.81
C GLU A 82 6.03 -11.65 10.68
N VAL A 83 5.00 -12.18 10.04
CA VAL A 83 3.96 -12.95 10.72
C VAL A 83 4.30 -14.44 10.57
N PRO A 84 4.57 -15.18 11.66
CA PRO A 84 4.93 -16.59 11.57
C PRO A 84 3.77 -17.43 11.04
N ALA A 85 4.09 -18.46 10.26
CA ALA A 85 3.15 -19.46 9.80
C ALA A 85 2.54 -20.20 11.00
N LEU A 86 1.36 -20.79 10.82
CA LEU A 86 0.64 -21.45 11.92
C LEU A 86 1.49 -22.58 12.55
N ASN A 87 2.24 -23.33 11.75
CA ASN A 87 3.12 -24.40 12.22
C ASN A 87 4.25 -23.92 13.13
N ASP A 88 4.66 -22.66 13.00
CA ASP A 88 5.72 -22.06 13.81
C ASP A 88 5.17 -21.41 15.10
N ARG A 89 3.85 -21.33 15.24
CA ARG A 89 3.20 -20.84 16.46
C ARG A 89 3.09 -21.99 17.44
N ARG A 90 3.86 -21.94 18.53
CA ARG A 90 3.66 -22.83 19.69
C ARG A 90 2.30 -22.50 20.31
N SER A 91 1.31 -23.33 20.03
CA SER A 91 0.01 -23.39 20.73
C SER A 91 0.15 -24.14 22.05
#